data_AF-A0A100XAU8-F1
#
_entry.id   AF-A0A100XAU8-F1
#
_cell.length_a   1.000
_cell.length_b   1.000
_cell.length_c   1.000
_cell.angle_alpha   90.00
_cell.angle_beta   90.00
_cell.angle_gamma   90.00
#
_symmetry.space_group_name_H-M   'P 1'
#
loop_
_entity.id
_entity.type
_entity.pdbx_description
1 polymer ?
#
loop_
_entity_poly.entity_id
_entity_poly.type
_entity_poly.pdbx_seq_one_letter_code
_entity_poly.pdbx_strand_id
1 'polypeptide(L)' 'MLHVHRDRGGHRRLGEIAVLQRDDNGSVRTVTAWNADSGAGAGAPALTEMLAGRGPR' A
#
# COMPACT_ATOMS: atom_id res chain seq x y z
N MET A 1 2.17 -4.38 1.50
CA MET A 1 1.79 -5.31 0.43
C MET A 1 1.55 -4.51 -0.85
N LEU A 2 1.94 -5.06 -2.00
CA LEU A 2 1.72 -4.45 -3.31
C LEU A 2 0.90 -5.41 -4.17
N HIS A 3 -0.26 -4.98 -4.63
CA HIS A 3 -1.04 -5.71 -5.61
C HIS A 3 -0.74 -5.16 -6.99
N VAL A 4 -0.32 -6.06 -7.89
CA VAL A 4 0.04 -5.74 -9.27
C VAL A 4 -0.83 -6.60 -10.18
N HIS A 5 -1.47 -5.99 -11.16
CA HIS A 5 -2.22 -6.71 -12.19
C HIS A 5 -1.52 -6.56 -13.55
N ARG A 6 -1.98 -7.33 -14.54
CA ARG A 6 -1.59 -7.13 -15.94
C ARG A 6 -2.69 -6.37 -16.66
N ASP A 7 -2.33 -5.43 -17.52
CA ASP A 7 -3.28 -4.80 -18.44
C ASP A 7 -3.50 -5.67 -19.69
N ARG A 8 -4.39 -5.20 -20.59
CA ARG A 8 -4.69 -5.90 -21.85
C ARG A 8 -3.48 -6.01 -22.79
N GLY A 9 -2.45 -5.17 -22.63
CA GLY A 9 -1.18 -5.25 -23.35
C GLY A 9 -0.17 -6.21 -22.71
N GLY A 10 -0.49 -6.79 -21.55
CA GLY A 10 0.37 -7.69 -20.79
C GLY A 10 1.35 -6.98 -19.85
N HIS A 11 1.28 -5.65 -19.76
CA HIS A 11 2.18 -4.85 -18.93
C HIS A 11 1.75 -4.93 -17.47
N ARG A 12 2.72 -5.00 -16.55
CA ARG A 12 2.46 -4.97 -15.11
C ARG A 12 2.10 -3.56 -14.67
N ARG A 13 0.98 -3.41 -13.95
CA ARG A 13 0.54 -2.15 -13.36
C ARG A 13 0.26 -2.34 -11.88
N LEU A 14 0.65 -1.35 -11.09
CA LEU A 14 0.34 -1.30 -9.67
C LEU A 14 -1.16 -1.00 -9.52
N GLY A 15 -1.90 -1.93 -8.92
CA GLY A 15 -3.33 -1.78 -8.64
C GLY A 15 -3.60 -1.27 -7.22
N GLU A 16 -2.80 -1.70 -6.25
CA GLU A 16 -2.99 -1.28 -4.85
C GLU A 16 -1.68 -1.31 -4.05
N ILE A 17 -1.54 -0.36 -3.13
CA ILE A 17 -0.61 -0.41 -2.02
C ILE A 17 -1.42 -0.52 -0.75
N ALA A 18 -1.15 -1.55 0.05
CA ALA A 18 -1.73 -1.68 1.37
C ALA A 18 -0.65 -1.79 2.44
N VAL A 19 -0.82 -1.08 3.55
CA VAL A 19 0.06 -1.16 4.71
C VAL A 19 -0.46 -2.23 5.66
N LEU A 20 0.47 -2.86 6.39
CA LEU A 20 0.13 -3.78 7.46
C LEU A 20 0.22 -3.02 8.78
N GLN A 21 -0.86 -3.05 9.55
CA GLN A 21 -0.91 -2.48 10.89
C GLN A 21 -1.18 -3.59 11.89
N ARG A 22 -0.45 -3.56 13.00
CA ARG A 22 -0.76 -4.42 14.15
C ARG A 22 -1.92 -3.81 14.92
N ASP A 23 -2.81 -4.65 15.41
CA ASP A 23 -3.77 -4.26 16.44
C ASP A 23 -3.24 -4.60 17.84
N ASP A 24 -3.95 -4.13 18.86
CA ASP A 24 -3.56 -4.29 20.27
C ASP A 24 -3.63 -5.76 20.73
N ASN A 25 -4.31 -6.62 19.97
CA ASN A 25 -4.43 -8.05 20.25
C ASN A 25 -3.32 -8.86 19.53
N GLY A 26 -2.34 -8.18 18.92
CA GLY A 26 -1.23 -8.81 18.21
C GLY A 26 -1.59 -9.34 16.81
N SER A 27 -2.81 -9.12 16.34
CA SER A 27 -3.20 -9.46 14.97
C SER A 27 -2.72 -8.39 14.00
N VAL A 28 -2.67 -8.74 12.72
CA VAL A 28 -2.30 -7.81 11.64
C VAL A 28 -3.50 -7.60 10.74
N ARG A 29 -3.84 -6.33 10.51
CA ARG A 29 -4.82 -5.93 9.50
C ARG A 29 -4.13 -5.26 8.32
N THR A 30 -4.74 -5.43 7.16
CA THR A 30 -4.35 -4.75 5.93
C THR A 30 -5.18 -3.49 5.77
N VAL A 31 -4.54 -2.35 5.56
CA VAL A 31 -5.20 -1.06 5.33
C VAL A 31 -4.75 -0.50 4.00
N THR A 32 -5.68 -0.27 3.08
CA THR A 32 -5.39 0.31 1.76
C THR A 32 -4.83 1.72 1.93
N ALA A 33 -3.63 1.94 1.41
CA ALA A 33 -2.95 3.23 1.40
C ALA A 33 -3.14 3.95 0.07
N TRP A 34 -3.22 3.20 -1.04
CA TRP A 34 -3.50 3.74 -2.35
C TRP A 34 -4.08 2.66 -3.26
N ASN A 35 -5.03 3.01 -4.13
CA ASN A 35 -5.60 2.15 -5.14
C ASN A 35 -5.68 2.88 -6.50
N ALA A 36 -5.51 2.16 -7.60
CA ALA A 36 -5.48 2.74 -8.94
C ALA A 36 -6.80 3.40 -9.36
N ASP A 37 -7.94 2.90 -8.86
CA ASP A 37 -9.26 3.39 -9.23
C ASP A 37 -9.77 4.48 -8.28
N SER A 38 -9.44 4.38 -6.98
CA SER A 38 -9.97 5.30 -5.94
C SER A 38 -8.93 6.25 -5.32
N GLY A 39 -7.64 6.10 -5.66
CA GLY A 39 -6.59 6.98 -5.16
C GLY A 39 -6.18 6.67 -3.72
N ALA A 40 -5.85 7.71 -2.96
CA ALA A 40 -5.34 7.57 -1.58
C ALA A 40 -6.40 7.01 -0.63
N GLY A 41 -5.99 6.05 0.21
CA GLY A 41 -6.84 5.43 1.23
C GLY A 41 -6.40 5.77 2.66
N ALA A 42 -7.10 5.22 3.65
CA ALA A 42 -6.84 5.48 5.08
C ALA A 42 -5.42 5.09 5.53
N GLY A 43 -4.74 4.20 4.81
CA GLY A 43 -3.35 3.81 5.07
C GLY A 43 -2.31 4.80 4.54
N ALA A 44 -2.70 5.85 3.80
CA ALA A 44 -1.78 6.77 3.15
C ALA A 44 -0.83 7.48 4.14
N PRO A 45 -1.27 7.99 5.31
CA PRO A 45 -0.37 8.60 6.28
C PRO A 45 0.72 7.64 6.77
N ALA A 46 0.34 6.39 7.09
CA ALA A 46 1.28 5.37 7.54
C ALA A 46 2.30 5.00 6.43
N LEU A 47 1.85 4.91 5.17
CA LEU A 47 2.76 4.69 4.05
C LEU A 47 3.78 5.84 3.91
N THR A 48 3.32 7.09 4.03
CA THR A 48 4.19 8.27 3.99
C THR A 48 5.24 8.25 5.10
N GLU A 49 4.85 7.90 6.32
CA GLU A 49 5.78 7.75 7.45
C GLU A 49 6.84 6.67 7.19
N MET A 50 6.43 5.50 6.68
CA MET A 50 7.37 4.43 6.30
C MET A 50 8.35 4.89 5.22
N LEU A 51 7.90 5.67 4.24
CA LEU A 51 8.75 6.21 3.17
C LEU A 51 9.71 7.28 3.71
N ALA A 52 9.24 8.16 4.61
CA ALA A 52 10.07 9.18 5.24
C ALA A 52 11.17 8.59 6.13
N GLY A 53 10.87 7.49 6.85
CA GLY A 53 11.86 6.75 7.64
C GLY A 53 12.88 5.96 6.80
N ARG A 54 12.60 5.78 5.49
CA ARG A 54 13.48 5.07 4.55
C ARG A 54 14.44 6.02 3.84
N GLY A 55 15.09 6.93 4.58
CA GLY A 55 16.06 7.90 4.04
C GLY A 55 17.04 7.29 3.01
N PRO A 56 17.58 8.11 2.08
CA PRO A 56 18.39 7.60 0.96
C PRO A 56 19.55 6.76 1.51
N ARG A 57 19.68 5.54 0.97
CA ARG A 57 20.84 4.67 1.23
C ARG A 57 22.04 5.13 0.44
#